data_AF-A0A966FAY1-F1
#
_entry.id   AF-A0A966FAY1-F1
#
_cell.length_a   1.000
_cell.length_b   1.000
_cell.length_c   1.000
_cell.angle_alpha   90.00
_cell.angle_beta   90.00
_cell.angle_gamma   90.00
#
_symmetry.space_group_name_H-M   'P 1'
#
loop_
_entity.id
_entity.type
_entity.pdbx_description
1 polymer ?
#
loop_
_entity_poly.entity_id
_entity_poly.type
_entity_poly.pdbx_seq_one_letter_code
_entity_poly.pdbx_strand_id
1 'polypeptide(L)'
;MREPLSRENVAALGPVGRQFYQRDTLEVARELLGLIVVRTLRDDLVALRIAEVEAYLGVTDRACHTFGGRRTPRTEVMWGEAGHLYVYFTYGMHHCANIVTRGPGHPEAVLL
;
A
#
# COMPACT_ATOMS: atom_id res chain seq x y z
N MET A 1 7.86 -19.32 15.39
CA MET A 1 6.95 -19.59 14.25
C MET A 1 5.80 -18.59 14.37
N ARG A 2 5.46 -17.83 13.32
CA ARG A 2 4.35 -16.86 13.40
C ARG A 2 3.02 -17.63 13.46
N GLU A 3 2.06 -17.16 14.24
CA GLU A 3 0.76 -17.84 14.35
C GLU A 3 0.06 -17.94 12.98
N PRO A 4 -0.56 -19.10 12.68
CA PRO A 4 -1.33 -19.28 11.47
C PRO A 4 -2.55 -18.35 11.47
N LEU A 5 -2.94 -17.87 10.28
CA LEU A 5 -4.16 -17.08 10.13
C LEU A 5 -5.38 -17.99 10.26
N SER A 6 -6.19 -17.77 11.29
CA SER A 6 -7.51 -18.37 11.47
C SER A 6 -8.59 -17.32 11.17
N ARG A 7 -9.82 -17.77 10.83
CA ARG A 7 -10.95 -16.85 10.64
C ARG A 7 -11.24 -16.04 11.91
N GLU A 8 -11.15 -16.68 13.08
CA GLU A 8 -11.39 -16.05 14.38
C GLU A 8 -10.39 -14.94 14.67
N ASN A 9 -9.08 -15.22 14.51
CA ASN A 9 -8.04 -14.25 14.81
C ASN A 9 -8.07 -13.08 13.81
N VAL A 10 -8.44 -13.33 12.55
CA VAL A 10 -8.61 -12.25 11.55
C VAL A 10 -9.85 -11.40 11.84
N ALA A 11 -10.95 -12.01 12.27
CA ALA A 11 -12.18 -11.28 12.62
C ALA A 11 -11.98 -10.33 13.83
N ALA A 12 -11.01 -10.62 14.70
CA ALA A 12 -10.64 -9.78 15.82
C ALA A 12 -9.71 -8.60 15.45
N LEU A 13 -9.18 -8.54 14.22
CA LEU A 13 -8.29 -7.46 13.78
C LEU A 13 -9.07 -6.17 13.50
N GLY A 14 -8.51 -5.04 13.92
CA GLY A 14 -8.96 -3.71 13.53
C GLY A 14 -8.17 -3.19 12.32
N PRO A 15 -8.79 -2.35 11.45
CA PRO A 15 -8.06 -1.71 10.37
C PRO A 15 -7.03 -0.71 10.93
N VAL A 16 -5.89 -0.63 10.26
CA VAL A 16 -4.89 0.38 10.58
C VAL A 16 -5.37 1.75 10.11
N GLY A 17 -5.35 2.74 11.00
CA GLY A 17 -5.85 4.10 10.73
C GLY A 17 -4.98 4.88 9.74
N ARG A 18 -5.53 5.94 9.13
CA ARG A 18 -4.81 6.77 8.14
C ARG A 18 -3.51 7.37 8.67
N GLN A 19 -3.46 7.66 9.97
CA GLN A 19 -2.29 8.20 10.66
C GLN A 19 -1.06 7.29 10.53
N PHE A 20 -1.26 5.97 10.39
CA PHE A 20 -0.15 5.04 10.14
C PHE A 20 0.52 5.30 8.78
N TYR A 21 -0.24 5.61 7.74
CA TYR A 21 0.29 5.85 6.39
C TYR A 21 0.79 7.29 6.21
N GLN A 22 0.34 8.23 7.03
CA GLN A 22 0.78 9.64 7.06
C GLN A 22 2.16 9.81 7.73
N ARG A 23 3.10 8.92 7.43
CA ARG A 23 4.47 8.90 7.98
C ARG A 23 5.48 8.69 6.85
N ASP A 24 6.77 8.71 7.21
CA ASP A 24 7.86 8.44 6.28
C ASP A 24 7.66 7.09 5.56
N THR A 25 7.90 7.08 4.25
CA THR A 25 7.60 5.92 3.40
C THR A 25 8.44 4.71 3.75
N LEU A 26 9.70 4.89 4.17
CA LEU A 26 10.57 3.78 4.55
C LEU A 26 10.17 3.21 5.92
N GLU A 27 9.72 4.05 6.85
CA GLU A 27 9.15 3.60 8.12
C GLU A 27 7.89 2.77 7.89
N VAL A 28 6.95 3.29 7.09
CA VAL A 28 5.71 2.60 6.74
C VAL A 28 6.00 1.27 6.05
N ALA A 29 6.91 1.23 5.07
CA ALA A 29 7.28 0.00 4.37
C ALA A 29 7.79 -1.08 5.35
N ARG A 30 8.68 -0.73 6.26
CA ARG A 30 9.22 -1.69 7.25
C ARG A 30 8.13 -2.19 8.20
N GLU A 31 7.25 -1.31 8.65
CA GLU A 31 6.18 -1.67 9.59
C GLU A 31 5.01 -2.39 8.94
N LEU A 32 4.84 -2.31 7.63
CA LEU A 32 3.86 -3.11 6.88
C LEU A 32 4.19 -4.61 6.91
N LEU A 33 5.48 -4.96 7.00
CA LEU A 33 5.92 -6.36 7.03
C LEU A 33 5.33 -7.10 8.24
N GLY A 34 4.56 -8.16 7.97
CA GLY A 34 3.89 -8.95 8.98
C GLY A 34 2.45 -8.51 9.29
N LEU A 35 2.02 -7.33 8.85
CA LEU A 35 0.61 -6.93 8.89
C LEU A 35 -0.23 -7.77 7.93
N ILE A 36 -1.55 -7.73 8.11
CA ILE A 36 -2.49 -8.56 7.36
C ILE A 36 -3.31 -7.68 6.42
N VAL A 37 -3.26 -8.00 5.13
CA VAL A 37 -4.23 -7.49 4.16
C VAL A 37 -5.47 -8.37 4.24
N VAL A 38 -6.61 -7.73 4.51
CA VAL A 38 -7.90 -8.41 4.59
C VAL A 38 -8.81 -7.88 3.49
N ARG A 39 -9.33 -8.78 2.66
CA ARG A 39 -10.38 -8.48 1.70
C ARG A 39 -11.64 -9.24 2.05
N THR A 40 -12.68 -8.50 2.39
CA THR A 40 -14.03 -9.04 2.52
C THR A 40 -14.68 -9.10 1.15
N LEU A 41 -15.11 -10.29 0.77
CA LEU A 41 -15.98 -10.59 -0.38
C LEU A 41 -17.40 -10.84 0.16
N ARG A 42 -18.39 -11.06 -0.72
CA ARG A 42 -19.80 -11.16 -0.29
C ARG A 42 -20.02 -12.20 0.81
N ASP A 43 -19.47 -13.40 0.62
CA ASP A 43 -19.67 -14.53 1.53
C ASP A 43 -18.35 -15.08 2.10
N ASP A 44 -17.23 -14.44 1.76
CA ASP A 44 -15.89 -14.94 2.06
C ASP A 44 -14.93 -13.83 2.49
N LEU A 45 -13.84 -14.26 3.12
CA LEU A 45 -12.77 -13.40 3.55
C LEU A 45 -11.44 -13.98 3.06
N VAL A 46 -10.64 -13.14 2.41
CA VAL A 46 -9.25 -13.44 2.04
C VAL A 46 -8.34 -12.65 2.97
N ALA A 47 -7.44 -13.34 3.66
CA ALA A 47 -6.43 -12.73 4.51
C ALA A 47 -5.04 -13.19 4.10
N LEU A 48 -4.14 -12.23 3.92
CA LEU A 48 -2.76 -12.48 3.54
C LEU A 48 -1.84 -11.71 4.47
N ARG A 49 -0.79 -12.37 4.95
CA ARG A 49 0.27 -11.70 5.70
C ARG A 49 1.26 -11.10 4.71
N ILE A 50 1.53 -9.81 4.85
CA ILE A 50 2.53 -9.11 4.04
C ILE A 50 3.91 -9.66 4.40
N ALA A 51 4.60 -10.22 3.42
CA ALA A 51 5.92 -10.80 3.58
C ALA A 51 7.02 -9.97 2.90
N GLU A 52 6.64 -9.17 1.91
CA GLU A 52 7.52 -8.34 1.09
C GLU A 52 6.80 -7.05 0.75
N VAL A 53 7.57 -5.97 0.57
CA VAL A 53 7.10 -4.67 0.08
C VAL A 53 8.25 -3.93 -0.63
N GLU A 54 7.92 -2.99 -1.49
CA GLU A 54 8.89 -2.05 -2.08
C GLU A 54 8.49 -0.60 -1.82
N ALA A 55 9.43 0.25 -1.41
CA ALA A 55 9.20 1.68 -1.19
C ALA A 55 9.59 2.50 -2.42
N TYR A 56 8.70 3.37 -2.87
CA TYR A 56 8.93 4.30 -3.97
C TYR A 56 8.92 5.74 -3.45
N LEU A 57 10.06 6.43 -3.51
CA LEU A 57 10.28 7.73 -2.84
C LEU A 57 9.87 8.94 -3.68
N GLY A 58 8.88 8.75 -4.56
CA GLY A 58 8.23 9.81 -5.29
C GLY A 58 9.17 10.57 -6.23
N VAL A 59 9.20 11.89 -6.09
CA VAL A 59 9.81 12.79 -7.09
C VAL A 59 11.32 12.63 -7.25
N THR A 60 12.02 12.11 -6.25
CA THR A 60 13.48 11.90 -6.27
C THR A 60 13.88 10.50 -6.72
N ASP A 61 12.94 9.56 -6.75
CA ASP A 61 13.19 8.16 -7.07
C ASP A 61 12.93 7.89 -8.55
N ARG A 62 13.99 7.56 -9.30
CA ARG A 62 13.94 7.30 -10.74
C ARG A 62 13.07 6.09 -11.12
N ALA A 63 12.83 5.16 -10.19
CA ALA A 63 11.95 4.02 -10.41
C ALA A 63 10.47 4.36 -10.18
N CYS A 64 10.18 5.46 -9.49
CA CYS A 64 8.81 5.83 -9.17
C CYS A 64 8.06 6.43 -10.37
N HIS A 65 6.78 6.11 -10.50
CA HIS A 65 5.92 6.68 -11.53
C HIS A 65 5.76 8.21 -11.45
N THR A 66 6.07 8.82 -10.30
CA THR A 66 5.99 10.27 -10.06
C THR A 66 7.37 10.95 -10.06
N PHE A 67 8.42 10.23 -10.49
CA PHE A 67 9.76 10.77 -10.66
C PHE A 67 9.76 12.10 -11.42
N GLY A 68 10.57 13.06 -10.97
CA GLY A 68 10.67 14.38 -11.59
C GLY A 68 9.38 15.22 -11.48
N GLY A 69 8.49 14.89 -10.53
CA GLY A 69 7.22 15.58 -10.35
C GLY A 69 6.15 15.18 -11.37
N ARG A 70 6.30 14.03 -12.03
CA ARG A 70 5.34 13.57 -13.05
C ARG A 70 3.95 13.33 -12.43
N ARG A 71 2.98 14.11 -12.90
CA ARG A 71 1.56 13.99 -12.53
C ARG A 71 0.72 13.71 -13.77
N THR A 72 0.02 12.59 -13.77
CA THR A 72 -0.83 12.12 -14.87
C THR A 72 -2.16 11.65 -14.29
N PRO A 73 -3.23 11.52 -15.09
CA PRO A 73 -4.51 10.98 -14.59
C PRO A 73 -4.34 9.64 -13.87
N ARG A 74 -3.40 8.80 -14.33
CA ARG A 74 -3.06 7.52 -13.69
C ARG A 74 -2.38 7.70 -12.33
N THR A 75 -1.43 8.62 -12.20
CA THR A 75 -0.65 8.81 -10.97
C THR A 75 -1.30 9.79 -9.99
N GLU A 76 -2.44 10.38 -10.36
CA GLU A 76 -3.17 11.37 -9.56
C GLU A 76 -3.47 10.89 -8.14
N VAL A 77 -3.79 9.61 -7.97
CA VAL A 77 -4.04 9.00 -6.65
C VAL A 77 -2.85 9.16 -5.71
N MET A 78 -1.61 9.04 -6.22
CA MET A 78 -0.39 9.19 -5.42
C MET A 78 -0.20 10.62 -4.90
N TRP A 79 -0.79 11.63 -5.55
CA TRP A 79 -0.71 13.03 -5.10
C TRP A 79 -1.77 13.39 -4.05
N GLY A 80 -2.64 12.45 -3.68
CA GLY A 80 -3.71 12.64 -2.71
C GLY A 80 -3.36 12.23 -1.29
N GLU A 81 -4.39 11.90 -0.52
CA GLU A 81 -4.27 11.51 0.89
C GLU A 81 -3.56 10.18 1.10
N ALA A 82 -2.79 10.08 2.19
CA ALA A 82 -2.15 8.84 2.59
C ALA A 82 -3.20 7.76 2.96
N GLY A 83 -2.83 6.50 2.70
CA GLY A 83 -3.70 5.34 2.85
C GLY A 83 -4.60 5.07 1.63
N HIS A 84 -4.52 5.88 0.56
CA HIS A 84 -5.15 5.54 -0.71
C HIS A 84 -4.45 4.37 -1.39
N LEU A 85 -5.24 3.53 -2.07
CA LEU A 85 -4.73 2.43 -2.86
C LEU A 85 -4.57 2.88 -4.32
N TYR A 86 -3.32 2.99 -4.77
CA TYR A 86 -2.97 3.20 -6.16
C TYR A 86 -2.75 1.86 -6.86
N VAL A 87 -3.77 1.42 -7.62
CA VAL A 87 -3.71 0.19 -8.41
C VAL A 87 -3.55 0.55 -9.88
N TYR A 88 -2.59 -0.07 -10.56
CA TYR A 88 -2.42 0.10 -12.00
C TYR A 88 -2.25 -1.23 -12.73
N PHE A 89 -2.67 -1.24 -13.99
CA PHE A 89 -2.53 -2.37 -14.90
C PHE A 89 -1.17 -2.33 -15.60
N THR A 90 -0.49 -3.48 -15.66
CA THR A 90 0.85 -3.62 -16.24
C THR A 90 0.94 -4.84 -17.16
N TYR A 91 1.80 -4.72 -18.18
CA TYR A 91 2.08 -5.76 -19.19
C TYR A 91 0.84 -6.36 -19.87
N GLY A 92 -0.29 -5.66 -19.87
CA GLY A 92 -1.52 -6.15 -20.49
C GLY A 92 -2.21 -7.30 -19.75
N MET A 93 -1.78 -7.66 -18.53
CA MET A 93 -2.27 -8.86 -17.84
C MET A 93 -2.36 -8.77 -16.31
N HIS A 94 -1.57 -7.92 -15.66
CA HIS A 94 -1.42 -7.92 -14.20
C HIS A 94 -1.76 -6.58 -13.56
N HIS A 95 -2.07 -6.60 -12.27
CA HIS A 95 -2.27 -5.40 -11.47
C HIS A 95 -1.23 -5.34 -10.36
N CYS A 96 -0.71 -4.14 -10.11
CA CYS A 96 0.15 -3.83 -8.96
C CYS A 96 -0.60 -2.89 -8.02
N ALA A 97 -0.57 -3.16 -6.72
CA ALA A 97 -1.31 -2.41 -5.71
C ALA A 97 -0.36 -1.70 -4.76
N ASN A 98 -0.46 -0.38 -4.67
CA ASN A 98 0.44 0.45 -3.87
C ASN A 98 -0.37 1.24 -2.85
N ILE A 99 0.14 1.39 -1.63
CA ILE A 99 -0.45 2.25 -0.61
C ILE A 99 0.28 3.58 -0.59
N VAL A 100 -0.44 4.68 -0.80
CA VAL A 100 0.10 6.04 -0.76
C VAL A 100 0.52 6.40 0.67
N THR A 101 1.70 6.98 0.83
CA THR A 101 2.29 7.39 2.11
C THR A 101 2.53 8.90 2.17
N ARG A 102 2.79 9.43 3.37
CA ARG A 102 3.00 10.86 3.71
C ARG A 102 1.79 11.78 3.46
N GLY A 103 1.19 11.76 2.28
CA GLY A 103 0.00 12.53 1.91
C GLY A 103 0.27 13.63 0.86
N PRO A 104 -0.63 14.63 0.76
CA PRO A 104 -0.58 15.61 -0.32
C PRO A 104 0.76 16.33 -0.42
N GLY A 105 1.27 16.46 -1.66
CA GLY A 105 2.58 17.06 -1.94
C GLY A 105 3.76 16.08 -1.88
N HIS A 106 3.55 14.87 -1.35
CA HIS A 106 4.56 13.82 -1.27
C HIS A 106 4.06 12.56 -1.99
N PRO A 107 4.25 12.45 -3.33
CA PRO A 107 3.67 11.38 -4.12
C PRO A 107 4.48 10.08 -4.02
N GLU A 108 4.59 9.58 -2.80
CA GLU A 108 5.34 8.40 -2.39
C GLU A 108 4.35 7.26 -2.10
N ALA A 109 4.81 6.01 -2.24
CA ALA A 109 3.97 4.86 -1.96
C ALA A 109 4.79 3.61 -1.63
N VAL A 110 4.11 2.61 -1.09
CA VAL A 110 4.64 1.27 -0.86
C VAL A 110 3.88 0.27 -1.73
N LEU A 111 4.59 -0.47 -2.59
CA LEU A 111 4.05 -1.62 -3.32
C LEU A 111 3.92 -2.83 -2.39
N LEU A 112 2.80 -3.53 -2.49
CA LEU A 112 2.52 -4.78 -1.77
C LEU A 112 2.80 -6.02 -2.61
#